data_AF-A0AAW9EFQ4-F1
#
_entry.id   AF-A0AAW9EFQ4-F1
#
_cell.length_a   1.000
_cell.length_b   1.000
_cell.length_c   1.000
_cell.angle_alpha   90.00
_cell.angle_beta   90.00
_cell.angle_gamma   90.00
#
_symmetry.space_group_name_H-M   'P 1'
#
loop_
_entity.id
_entity.type
_entity.pdbx_description
1 polymer ?
#
loop_
_entity_poly.entity_id
_entity_poly.type
_entity_poly.pdbx_seq_one_letter_code
_entity_poly.pdbx_strand_id
1 'polypeptide(L)'
;ALVLLTQQAAAQTLLVVGDSISAALGLDTSQGWVALLQKRLADEGYDYRVVNASISGDTSAGGLARLPELLAEEKPALVVIELGGNDG
;
A
#
# COMPACT_ATOMS: atom_id res chain seq x y z
N ALA A 1 23.97 31.98 -16.37
CA ALA A 1 23.78 30.53 -16.18
C ALA A 1 22.30 30.27 -16.00
N LEU A 2 21.68 29.50 -16.90
CA LEU A 2 20.28 29.14 -16.80
C LEU A 2 20.17 27.98 -15.78
N VAL A 3 19.59 28.22 -14.61
CA VAL A 3 19.36 27.17 -13.61
C VAL A 3 18.03 26.52 -13.95
N LEU A 4 18.07 25.29 -14.47
CA LEU A 4 16.91 24.43 -14.61
C LEU A 4 16.61 23.83 -13.24
N LEU A 5 15.56 24.32 -12.58
CA LEU A 5 14.97 23.66 -11.41
C LEU A 5 14.16 22.47 -11.93
N THR A 6 14.71 21.26 -11.80
CA THR A 6 13.93 20.04 -11.99
C THR A 6 12.98 19.90 -10.81
N GLN A 7 11.66 20.04 -11.04
CA GLN A 7 10.68 19.59 -10.06
C GLN A 7 10.79 18.07 -9.96
N GLN A 8 11.31 17.60 -8.84
CA GLN A 8 11.25 16.18 -8.50
C GLN A 8 9.80 15.91 -8.11
N ALA A 9 9.05 15.24 -8.99
CA ALA A 9 7.74 14.72 -8.63
C ALA A 9 7.93 13.78 -7.44
N ALA A 10 7.21 14.04 -6.35
CA ALA A 10 7.26 13.15 -5.19
C ALA A 10 6.40 11.91 -5.51
N ALA A 11 6.97 10.73 -5.30
CA ALA A 11 6.29 9.46 -5.50
C ALA A 11 4.92 9.46 -4.83
N GLN A 12 3.88 9.15 -5.61
CA GLN A 12 2.51 9.05 -5.09
C GLN A 12 2.41 7.84 -4.16
N THR A 13 1.65 7.95 -3.08
CA THR A 13 1.49 6.81 -2.16
C THR A 13 0.29 5.96 -2.55
N LEU A 14 0.50 4.65 -2.68
CA LEU A 14 -0.54 3.63 -2.82
C LEU A 14 -0.61 2.85 -1.50
N LEU A 15 -1.69 3.04 -0.76
CA LEU A 15 -1.91 2.34 0.51
C LEU A 15 -2.71 1.06 0.27
N VAL A 16 -2.23 -0.06 0.79
CA VAL A 16 -2.96 -1.33 0.85
C VAL A 16 -3.39 -1.56 2.30
N VAL A 17 -4.70 -1.66 2.53
CA VAL A 17 -5.28 -2.06 3.81
C VAL A 17 -5.97 -3.39 3.59
N GLY A 18 -5.40 -4.46 4.12
CA GLY A 18 -5.99 -5.79 3.97
C GLY A 18 -5.67 -6.77 5.08
N ASP A 19 -5.96 -8.04 4.82
CA ASP A 19 -5.79 -9.12 5.77
C ASP A 19 -4.52 -9.96 5.53
N SER A 20 -4.54 -11.21 5.99
CA SER A 20 -3.52 -12.25 5.74
C SER A 20 -3.07 -12.37 4.28
N ILE A 21 -3.97 -12.22 3.31
CA ILE A 21 -3.67 -12.37 1.88
C ILE A 21 -2.66 -11.29 1.47
N SER A 22 -2.95 -10.05 1.83
CA SER A 22 -2.09 -8.89 1.55
C SER A 22 -0.86 -8.82 2.47
N ALA A 23 -0.94 -9.41 3.67
CA ALA A 23 0.20 -9.57 4.58
C ALA A 23 1.19 -10.68 4.17
N ALA A 24 0.93 -11.42 3.09
CA ALA A 24 1.74 -12.54 2.60
C ALA A 24 1.89 -13.68 3.62
N LEU A 25 0.82 -14.00 4.36
CA LEU A 25 0.84 -15.06 5.37
C LEU A 25 1.30 -16.41 4.76
N GLY A 26 2.34 -17.01 5.37
CA GLY A 26 2.88 -18.30 4.93
C GLY A 26 3.91 -18.22 3.79
N LEU A 27 4.26 -17.01 3.34
CA LEU A 27 5.25 -16.76 2.30
C LEU A 27 6.37 -15.86 2.83
N ASP A 28 7.48 -15.79 2.07
CA ASP A 28 8.38 -14.66 2.22
C ASP A 28 7.68 -13.38 1.75
N THR A 29 7.82 -12.30 2.51
CA THR A 29 7.13 -11.02 2.21
C THR A 29 7.45 -10.46 0.82
N SER A 30 8.64 -10.75 0.27
CA SER A 30 9.00 -10.35 -1.10
C SER A 30 8.24 -11.08 -2.19
N GLN A 31 7.64 -12.23 -1.86
CA GLN A 31 6.80 -13.02 -2.76
C GLN A 31 5.32 -12.63 -2.68
N GLY A 32 4.93 -11.82 -1.69
CA GLY A 32 3.57 -11.30 -1.54
C GLY A 32 3.17 -10.38 -2.68
N TRP A 33 1.89 -10.38 -3.04
CA TRP A 33 1.40 -9.62 -4.20
C TRP A 33 1.64 -8.10 -4.05
N VAL A 34 1.65 -7.57 -2.83
CA VAL A 34 1.93 -6.14 -2.56
C VAL A 34 3.38 -5.79 -2.90
N ALA A 35 4.33 -6.66 -2.56
CA ALA A 35 5.74 -6.48 -2.92
C ALA A 35 5.95 -6.63 -4.43
N LEU A 36 5.28 -7.61 -5.06
CA LEU A 36 5.30 -7.79 -6.51
C LEU A 36 4.64 -6.62 -7.25
N LEU A 37 3.60 -6.01 -6.68
CA LEU A 37 2.98 -4.79 -7.19
C LEU A 37 3.97 -3.63 -7.17
N GLN A 38 4.66 -3.39 -6.05
CA GLN A 38 5.70 -2.34 -5.97
C GLN A 38 6.77 -2.54 -7.03
N LYS A 39 7.26 -3.78 -7.21
CA LYS A 39 8.23 -4.11 -8.25
C LYS A 39 7.68 -3.81 -9.65
N ARG A 40 6.45 -4.26 -9.93
CA ARG A 40 5.82 -4.07 -11.24
C ARG A 40 5.59 -2.60 -11.58
N LEU A 41 5.16 -1.78 -10.61
CA LEU A 41 4.97 -0.35 -10.80
C LEU A 41 6.30 0.33 -11.16
N ALA A 42 7.38 -0.02 -10.46
CA ALA A 42 8.72 0.47 -10.77
C ALA A 42 9.19 0.03 -12.17
N ASP A 43 9.00 -1.26 -12.52
CA ASP A 43 9.38 -1.82 -13.82
C ASP A 43 8.59 -1.17 -14.98
N GLU A 44 7.34 -0.77 -14.75
CA GLU A 44 6.47 -0.09 -15.73
C GLU A 44 6.63 1.45 -15.72
N GLY A 45 7.50 2.01 -14.87
CA GLY A 45 7.80 3.45 -14.82
C GLY A 45 6.75 4.30 -14.09
N TYR A 46 5.90 3.69 -13.27
CA TYR A 46 4.97 4.42 -12.40
C TYR A 46 5.65 4.82 -11.10
N ASP A 47 5.61 6.12 -10.79
CA ASP A 47 6.21 6.69 -9.58
C ASP A 47 5.28 6.56 -8.37
N TYR A 48 5.13 5.33 -7.87
CA TYR A 48 4.37 5.01 -6.66
C TYR A 48 5.24 4.36 -5.58
N ARG A 49 5.05 4.81 -4.34
CA ARG A 49 5.45 4.10 -3.12
C ARG A 49 4.25 3.29 -2.61
N VAL A 50 4.38 1.98 -2.61
CA VAL A 50 3.36 1.06 -2.08
C VAL A 50 3.59 0.86 -0.59
N VAL A 51 2.56 1.16 0.20
CA VAL A 51 2.55 0.97 1.66
C VAL A 51 1.64 -0.19 1.97
N ASN A 52 2.20 -1.25 2.56
CA ASN A 52 1.43 -2.40 2.99
C ASN A 52 1.04 -2.25 4.47
N ALA A 53 -0.21 -1.87 4.75
CA ALA A 53 -0.76 -1.72 6.10
C ALA A 53 -1.67 -2.92 6.50
N SER A 54 -1.45 -4.06 5.86
CA SER A 54 -2.23 -5.27 6.05
C SER A 54 -1.85 -6.01 7.32
N ILE A 55 -2.85 -6.56 8.01
CA ILE A 55 -2.67 -7.29 9.28
C ILE A 55 -3.32 -8.67 9.12
N SER A 56 -2.55 -9.72 9.39
CA SER A 56 -3.10 -11.09 9.33
C SER A 56 -4.24 -11.25 10.35
N GLY A 57 -5.41 -11.71 9.89
CA GLY A 57 -6.61 -11.87 10.71
C GLY A 57 -7.44 -10.60 10.88
N ASP A 58 -7.13 -9.50 10.17
CA ASP A 58 -7.93 -8.28 10.28
C ASP A 58 -9.33 -8.45 9.67
N THR A 59 -10.31 -7.79 10.29
CA THR A 59 -11.71 -7.76 9.83
C THR A 59 -12.02 -6.44 9.15
N SER A 60 -13.15 -6.32 8.46
CA SER A 60 -13.64 -5.04 7.94
C SER A 60 -13.80 -3.99 9.05
N ALA A 61 -14.27 -4.40 10.23
CA ALA A 61 -14.39 -3.53 11.40
C ALA A 61 -13.01 -3.07 11.92
N GLY A 62 -12.03 -3.98 12.00
CA GLY A 62 -10.66 -3.67 12.40
C GLY A 62 -9.97 -2.72 11.43
N GLY A 63 -10.07 -2.99 10.13
CA GLY A 63 -9.53 -2.10 9.10
C GLY A 63 -10.20 -0.73 9.08
N LEU A 64 -11.53 -0.67 9.23
CA LEU A 64 -12.26 0.60 9.32
C LEU A 64 -11.79 1.45 10.52
N ALA A 65 -11.50 0.83 11.66
CA ALA A 65 -11.03 1.54 12.84
C ALA A 65 -9.66 2.20 12.64
N ARG A 66 -8.77 1.58 11.85
CA ARG A 66 -7.40 2.07 11.58
C ARG A 66 -7.32 3.03 10.38
N LEU A 67 -8.28 2.95 9.46
CA LEU A 67 -8.23 3.68 8.19
C LEU A 67 -8.07 5.20 8.36
N PRO A 68 -8.76 5.91 9.29
CA PRO A 68 -8.58 7.36 9.45
C PRO A 68 -7.15 7.79 9.79
N GLU A 69 -6.48 7.04 10.67
CA GLU A 69 -5.08 7.32 11.06
C GLU A 69 -4.13 7.06 9.90
N LEU A 70 -4.28 5.91 9.22
CA LEU A 70 -3.49 5.58 8.02
C LEU A 70 -3.63 6.62 6.91
N LEU A 71 -4.84 7.15 6.69
CA LEU A 71 -5.07 8.21 5.69
C LEU A 71 -4.38 9.53 6.08
N ALA A 72 -4.38 9.88 7.37
CA ALA A 72 -3.74 11.09 7.87
C ALA A 72 -2.21 11.02 7.79
N GLU A 73 -1.64 9.85 8.10
CA GLU A 73 -0.20 9.60 8.11
C GLU A 73 0.36 9.46 6.70
N GLU A 74 -0.21 8.57 5.89
CA GLU A 74 0.37 8.18 4.59
C GLU A 74 -0.04 9.09 3.44
N LYS A 75 -1.15 9.85 3.59
CA LYS A 75 -1.72 10.74 2.57
C LYS A 75 -1.74 10.10 1.17
N PRO A 76 -2.36 8.92 1.03
CA PRO A 76 -2.31 8.17 -0.21
C PRO A 76 -3.06 8.86 -1.35
N ALA A 77 -2.53 8.73 -2.56
CA ALA A 77 -3.25 9.07 -3.79
C ALA A 77 -4.24 7.95 -4.19
N LEU A 78 -3.96 6.71 -3.77
CA LEU A 78 -4.78 5.54 -4.03
C LEU A 78 -4.82 4.62 -2.80
N VAL A 79 -6.01 4.09 -2.50
CA VAL A 79 -6.20 3.08 -1.46
C VAL A 79 -6.76 1.80 -2.09
N VAL A 80 -6.16 0.67 -1.78
CA VAL A 80 -6.66 -0.67 -2.08
C VAL A 80 -7.15 -1.30 -0.79
N ILE A 81 -8.41 -1.72 -0.78
CA ILE A 81 -9.04 -2.36 0.39
C ILE A 81 -9.27 -3.84 0.06
N GLU A 82 -8.72 -4.71 0.90
CA GLU A 82 -8.81 -6.17 0.79
C GLU A 82 -9.17 -6.74 2.17
N LEU A 83 -10.44 -6.58 2.56
CA LEU A 83 -10.94 -6.99 3.88
C LEU A 83 -12.28 -7.71 3.72
N GLY A 84 -12.64 -8.47 4.75
CA GLY A 84 -13.91 -9.20 4.82
C GLY A 84 -13.75 -10.70 5.03
N GLY A 85 -12.57 -11.26 4.74
CA GLY A 85 -12.31 -12.70 4.86
C GLY A 85 -12.42 -13.23 6.30
N ASN A 86 -12.18 -12.38 7.31
CA ASN A 86 -12.20 -12.74 8.73
C ASN A 86 -13.45 -12.26 9.49
N ASP A 87 -14.47 -11.73 8.80
CA ASP A 87 -15.57 -11.00 9.44
C ASP A 87 -16.58 -11.88 10.20
N GLY A 88 -16.59 -13.20 9.99
CA GLY A 88 -17.60 -14.09 10.58
C GLY A 88 -17.32 -15.57 10.44
#